data_AF-V4NG91-F1
#
_entry.id   AF-V4NG91-F1
#
_cell.length_a   1.000
_cell.length_b   1.000
_cell.length_c   1.000
_cell.angle_alpha   90.00
_cell.angle_beta   90.00
_cell.angle_gamma   90.00
#
_symmetry.space_group_name_H-M   'P 1'
#
loop_
_entity.id
_entity.type
_entity.pdbx_description
1 polymer ?
#
loop_
_entity_poly.entity_id
_entity_poly.type
_entity_poly.pdbx_seq_one_letter_code
_entity_poly.pdbx_strand_id
1 'polypeptide(L)'
;MYYPAVFAVPGIIFLLTSLTSYTNSTLAFAVFMTAFLSLFVNSLWLTSAILIGGAAICAGMGDPNSLSIAGSTALAVILLGIAIGFKCPRCRFMIQAGRNPFTQPHRKWCPICGRTRRGVWPFQHSLKPESWDGQYHDDGGGPDDGDSVRGWQRDRIYKRYLKRRGR
;
A
#
# COMPACT_ATOMS: atom_id res chain seq x y z
N MET A 1 -10.87 10.13 -2.46
CA MET A 1 -10.93 10.06 -1.00
C MET A 1 -9.50 9.88 -0.60
N TYR A 2 -9.00 10.72 0.30
CA TYR A 2 -7.60 10.84 0.67
C TYR A 2 -7.03 9.58 1.36
N TYR A 3 -7.51 8.36 1.09
CA TYR A 3 -7.07 7.12 1.76
C TYR A 3 -5.55 7.06 2.00
N PRO A 4 -4.68 7.21 0.99
CA PRO A 4 -3.26 7.14 1.26
C PRO A 4 -2.77 8.24 2.21
N ALA A 5 -3.27 9.47 2.14
CA ALA A 5 -2.86 10.54 3.05
C ALA A 5 -3.54 10.46 4.44
N VAL A 6 -4.80 10.04 4.52
CA VAL A 6 -5.58 9.85 5.76
C VAL A 6 -4.97 8.74 6.61
N PHE A 7 -4.38 7.72 5.98
CA PHE A 7 -3.67 6.67 6.70
C PHE A 7 -2.16 6.97 6.83
N ALA A 8 -1.52 7.56 5.81
CA ALA A 8 -0.09 7.85 5.89
C ALA A 8 0.26 8.98 6.87
N VAL A 9 -0.51 10.07 6.92
CA VAL A 9 -0.17 11.20 7.81
C VAL A 9 -0.22 10.78 9.28
N PRO A 10 -1.30 10.15 9.78
CA PRO A 10 -1.30 9.60 11.13
C PRO A 10 -0.24 8.52 11.33
N GLY A 11 0.00 7.65 10.33
CA GLY A 11 1.05 6.65 10.40
C GLY A 11 2.45 7.24 10.57
N ILE A 12 2.76 8.34 9.88
CA ILE A 12 4.01 9.09 10.02
C ILE A 12 4.08 9.73 11.41
N ILE A 13 2.99 10.33 11.90
CA ILE A 13 2.96 10.93 13.24
C ILE A 13 3.24 9.87 14.31
N PHE A 14 2.54 8.72 14.26
CA PHE A 14 2.76 7.62 15.20
C PHE A 14 4.19 7.08 15.16
N LEU A 15 4.80 7.00 13.98
CA LEU A 15 6.20 6.62 13.82
C LEU A 15 7.15 7.62 14.47
N LEU A 16 6.94 8.93 14.25
CA LEU A 16 7.79 9.96 14.83
C LEU A 16 7.66 10.00 16.36
N THR A 17 6.46 9.79 16.89
CA THR A 17 6.24 9.68 18.34
C THR A 17 6.88 8.42 18.92
N SER A 18 6.89 7.30 18.20
CA SER A 18 7.51 6.07 18.70
C SER A 18 9.04 6.15 18.69
N LEU A 19 9.62 6.81 17.69
CA LEU A 19 11.07 7.02 17.58
C LEU A 19 11.61 7.98 18.63
N THR A 20 10.83 9.00 19.02
CA THR A 20 11.24 9.99 20.03
C THR A 20 11.09 9.48 21.47
N SER A 21 10.26 8.46 21.69
CA SER A 21 9.96 7.92 23.02
C SER A 21 10.82 6.70 23.39
N TYR A 22 11.62 6.16 22.47
CA TYR A 22 12.43 4.96 22.69
C TYR A 22 13.82 5.32 23.23
N THR A 23 14.18 4.76 24.39
CA THR A 23 15.55 4.72 24.94
C THR A 23 16.53 4.08 23.94
N ASN A 24 16.07 3.04 23.23
CA ASN A 24 16.74 2.34 22.12
C ASN A 24 16.09 2.64 20.76
N SER A 25 16.08 3.91 20.34
CA SER A 25 15.46 4.37 19.08
C SER A 25 15.96 3.64 17.83
N THR A 26 17.18 3.12 17.86
CA THR A 26 17.77 2.29 16.81
C THR A 26 17.03 0.97 16.58
N LEU A 27 16.62 0.28 17.65
CA LEU A 27 15.92 -1.00 17.56
C LEU A 27 14.49 -0.78 17.04
N ALA A 28 13.78 0.23 17.54
CA ALA A 28 12.46 0.60 17.07
C ALA A 28 12.47 0.98 15.57
N PHE A 29 13.48 1.75 15.16
CA PHE A 29 13.69 2.10 13.76
C PHE A 29 13.98 0.86 12.90
N ALA A 30 14.82 -0.06 13.37
CA ALA A 30 15.14 -1.30 12.65
C ALA A 30 13.91 -2.20 12.49
N VAL A 31 13.11 -2.40 13.55
CA VAL A 31 11.85 -3.16 13.51
C VAL A 31 10.86 -2.49 12.55
N PHE A 32 10.75 -1.16 12.60
CA PHE A 32 9.90 -0.42 11.67
C PHE A 32 10.34 -0.60 10.22
N MET A 33 11.61 -0.34 9.90
CA MET A 33 12.12 -0.40 8.52
C MET A 33 12.00 -1.81 7.92
N THR A 34 12.29 -2.84 8.71
CA THR A 34 12.14 -4.24 8.29
C THR A 34 10.68 -4.62 8.09
N ALA A 35 9.78 -4.24 9.01
CA ALA A 35 8.35 -4.45 8.86
C ALA A 35 7.80 -3.71 7.63
N PHE A 36 8.20 -2.47 7.41
CA PHE A 36 7.78 -1.67 6.27
C PHE A 36 8.29 -2.22 4.93
N LEU A 37 9.55 -2.67 4.87
CA LEU A 37 10.10 -3.35 3.70
C LEU A 37 9.33 -4.65 3.38
N SER A 38 8.94 -5.42 4.40
CA SER A 38 8.15 -6.64 4.19
C SER A 38 6.76 -6.35 3.60
N LEU A 39 6.16 -5.20 3.94
CA LEU A 39 4.92 -4.71 3.32
C LEU A 39 5.11 -4.32 1.85
N PHE A 40 6.27 -3.80 1.46
CA PHE A 40 6.59 -3.57 0.04
C PHE A 40 6.64 -4.86 -0.76
N VAL A 41 7.23 -5.90 -0.18
CA VAL A 41 7.23 -7.27 -0.73
C VAL A 41 5.84 -7.91 -0.64
N ASN A 42 4.89 -7.24 0.01
CA ASN A 42 3.49 -7.62 0.12
C ASN A 42 3.27 -8.92 0.91
N SER A 43 4.20 -9.22 1.83
CA SER A 43 4.19 -10.43 2.66
C SER A 43 3.68 -10.10 4.07
N LEU A 44 2.36 -10.26 4.27
CA LEU A 44 1.71 -10.01 5.56
C LEU A 44 2.23 -10.92 6.68
N TRP A 45 2.63 -12.15 6.33
CA TRP A 45 3.21 -13.09 7.29
C TRP A 45 4.55 -12.60 7.84
N LEU A 46 5.45 -12.14 6.97
CA LEU A 46 6.74 -11.56 7.39
C LEU A 46 6.53 -10.31 8.24
N THR A 47 5.61 -9.43 7.85
CA THR A 47 5.30 -8.23 8.65
C THR A 47 4.83 -8.61 10.05
N SER A 48 3.94 -9.59 10.15
CA SER A 48 3.41 -10.06 11.44
C SER A 48 4.51 -10.68 12.30
N ALA A 49 5.37 -11.52 11.72
CA ALA A 49 6.50 -12.14 12.43
C ALA A 49 7.49 -11.08 12.97
N ILE A 50 7.80 -10.04 12.18
CA ILE A 50 8.71 -8.96 12.59
C ILE A 50 8.10 -8.14 13.74
N LEU A 51 6.81 -7.81 13.67
CA LEU A 51 6.14 -7.05 14.73
C LEU A 51 6.06 -7.84 16.03
N ILE A 52 5.72 -9.13 15.98
CA ILE A 52 5.67 -10.01 17.15
C ILE A 52 7.07 -10.21 17.74
N GLY A 53 8.06 -10.51 16.91
CA GLY A 53 9.45 -10.68 17.35
C GLY A 53 10.03 -9.40 17.95
N GLY A 54 9.76 -8.26 17.32
CA GLY A 54 10.10 -6.94 17.85
C GLY A 54 9.49 -6.72 19.23
N ALA A 55 8.17 -6.92 19.37
CA ALA A 55 7.49 -6.77 20.65
C ALA A 55 8.05 -7.71 21.74
N ALA A 56 8.38 -8.95 21.41
CA ALA A 56 8.96 -9.92 22.35
C ALA A 56 10.36 -9.49 22.83
N ILE A 57 11.22 -9.01 21.92
CA ILE A 57 12.54 -8.47 22.27
C ILE A 57 12.38 -7.26 23.21
N CYS A 58 11.44 -6.37 22.89
CA CYS A 58 11.18 -5.17 23.68
C CYS A 58 10.68 -5.51 25.09
N ALA A 59 9.80 -6.52 25.21
CA ALA A 59 9.33 -7.02 26.50
C ALA A 59 10.46 -7.68 27.32
N GLY A 60 11.37 -8.40 26.68
CA GLY A 60 12.53 -9.02 27.31
C GLY A 60 13.55 -8.01 27.86
N MET A 61 13.59 -6.78 27.34
CA MET A 61 14.47 -5.72 27.82
C MET A 61 13.97 -5.04 29.12
N GLY A 62 12.77 -5.40 29.61
CA GLY A 62 12.27 -4.95 30.92
C GLY A 62 11.82 -3.49 30.97
N ASP A 63 11.72 -2.79 29.83
CA ASP A 63 11.30 -1.39 29.79
C ASP A 63 9.77 -1.29 30.00
N PRO A 64 9.28 -0.54 31.01
CA PRO A 64 7.84 -0.45 31.31
C PRO A 64 7.04 0.22 30.18
N ASN A 65 7.69 1.06 29.37
CA ASN A 65 7.07 1.73 28.23
C ASN A 65 7.12 0.89 26.94
N SER A 66 7.87 -0.22 26.92
CA SER A 66 8.13 -1.04 25.73
C SER A 66 6.86 -1.48 25.00
N LEU A 67 5.82 -1.87 25.76
CA LEU A 67 4.55 -2.35 25.21
C LEU A 67 3.77 -1.24 24.50
N SER A 68 3.71 -0.05 25.10
CA SER A 68 3.03 1.12 24.52
C SER A 68 3.70 1.56 23.21
N ILE A 69 5.03 1.53 23.18
CA ILE A 69 5.78 1.98 22.01
C ILE A 69 5.74 0.91 20.91
N ALA A 70 5.82 -0.37 21.25
CA ALA A 70 5.59 -1.47 20.30
C ALA A 70 4.19 -1.36 19.66
N GLY A 71 3.17 -1.06 20.46
CA GLY A 71 1.81 -0.81 19.98
C GLY A 71 1.72 0.37 19.01
N SER A 72 2.33 1.51 19.33
CA SER A 72 2.37 2.67 18.43
C SER A 72 3.14 2.40 17.13
N THR A 73 4.22 1.62 17.20
CA THR A 73 5.01 1.23 16.02
C THR A 73 4.21 0.27 15.14
N ALA A 74 3.54 -0.72 15.72
CA ALA A 74 2.65 -1.60 14.98
C ALA A 74 1.51 -0.82 14.30
N LEU A 75 0.90 0.14 15.01
CA LEU A 75 -0.13 1.00 14.45
C LEU A 75 0.39 1.83 13.27
N ALA A 76 1.57 2.44 13.40
CA ALA A 76 2.22 3.19 12.33
C ALA A 76 2.42 2.32 11.08
N VAL A 77 2.95 1.10 11.26
CA VAL A 77 3.18 0.12 10.18
C VAL A 77 1.87 -0.28 9.51
N ILE A 78 0.80 -0.53 10.27
CA ILE A 78 -0.52 -0.88 9.73
C ILE A 78 -1.10 0.27 8.91
N LEU A 79 -1.08 1.48 9.45
CA LEU A 79 -1.62 2.66 8.78
C LEU A 79 -0.87 2.97 7.47
N LEU A 80 0.47 2.94 7.51
CA LEU A 80 1.30 3.09 6.31
C LEU A 80 1.09 1.94 5.31
N GLY A 81 0.93 0.71 5.81
CA GLY A 81 0.61 -0.46 5.02
C GLY A 81 -0.71 -0.30 4.26
N ILE A 82 -1.76 0.18 4.93
CA ILE A 82 -3.06 0.47 4.31
C ILE A 82 -2.90 1.50 3.19
N ALA A 83 -2.08 2.54 3.40
CA ALA A 83 -1.84 3.58 2.41
C ALA A 83 -1.21 3.04 1.11
N ILE A 84 -0.25 2.11 1.21
CA ILE A 84 0.43 1.49 0.06
C ILE A 84 -0.26 0.22 -0.47
N GLY A 85 -1.20 -0.34 0.30
CA GLY A 85 -1.86 -1.61 0.04
C GLY A 85 -2.93 -1.56 -1.05
N PHE A 86 -3.29 -0.37 -1.55
CA PHE A 86 -4.26 -0.22 -2.65
C PHE A 86 -3.63 -0.59 -3.99
N LYS A 87 -3.67 -1.89 -4.28
CA LYS A 87 -3.26 -2.48 -5.55
C LYS A 87 -4.47 -3.08 -6.25
N CYS A 88 -4.48 -3.03 -7.58
CA CYS A 88 -5.49 -3.70 -8.36
C CYS A 88 -5.42 -5.22 -8.08
N PRO A 89 -6.52 -5.88 -7.67
CA PRO A 89 -6.50 -7.29 -7.30
C PRO A 89 -6.21 -8.22 -8.48
N ARG A 90 -6.42 -7.75 -9.71
CA ARG A 90 -6.10 -8.46 -10.95
C ARG A 90 -4.64 -8.27 -11.41
N CYS A 91 -4.21 -7.04 -11.73
CA CYS A 91 -2.86 -6.78 -12.30
C CYS A 91 -1.77 -6.35 -11.28
N ARG A 92 -2.11 -6.16 -10.00
CA ARG A 92 -1.22 -5.67 -8.92
C ARG A 92 -0.71 -4.24 -9.08
N PHE A 93 -1.14 -3.52 -10.12
CA PHE A 93 -0.77 -2.11 -10.32
C PHE A 93 -1.32 -1.25 -9.18
N MET A 94 -0.52 -0.29 -8.68
CA MET A 94 -0.98 0.65 -7.65
C MET A 94 -2.12 1.50 -8.19
N ILE A 95 -3.23 1.53 -7.46
CA ILE A 95 -4.40 2.31 -7.83
C ILE A 95 -4.80 3.23 -6.68
N GLN A 96 -5.28 4.41 -7.02
CA GLN A 96 -5.90 5.30 -6.04
C GLN A 96 -7.33 4.83 -5.77
N ALA A 97 -7.71 4.74 -4.49
CA ALA A 97 -9.05 4.44 -4.04
C ALA A 97 -10.03 5.55 -4.45
N GLY A 98 -11.11 5.18 -5.15
CA GLY A 98 -12.03 6.13 -5.77
C GLY A 98 -12.98 6.80 -4.78
N ARG A 99 -13.01 8.14 -4.79
CA ARG A 99 -14.10 9.09 -4.39
C ARG A 99 -13.53 10.39 -3.79
N ASN A 100 -12.86 11.25 -4.55
CA ASN A 100 -12.71 12.64 -4.10
C ASN A 100 -13.68 13.48 -4.94
N PRO A 101 -14.65 14.17 -4.32
CA PRO A 101 -15.52 15.08 -5.06
C PRO A 101 -14.81 16.37 -5.49
N PHE A 102 -13.63 16.69 -4.96
CA PHE A 102 -13.02 18.02 -5.12
C PHE A 102 -11.79 18.10 -6.04
N THR A 103 -11.18 16.99 -6.48
CA THR A 103 -9.99 17.03 -7.35
C THR A 103 -10.00 15.94 -8.43
N GLN A 104 -10.20 16.40 -9.68
CA GLN A 104 -10.12 15.67 -10.96
C GLN A 104 -11.02 14.42 -11.09
N PRO A 105 -11.49 14.08 -12.31
CA PRO A 105 -12.23 12.85 -12.54
C PRO A 105 -11.32 11.65 -12.24
N HIS A 106 -11.51 11.03 -11.07
CA HIS A 106 -10.79 9.82 -10.71
C HIS A 106 -11.09 8.74 -11.74
N ARG A 107 -10.03 8.13 -12.30
CA ARG A 107 -10.16 6.99 -13.21
C ARG A 107 -10.90 5.88 -12.48
N LYS A 108 -12.16 5.65 -12.86
CA LYS A 108 -13.02 4.54 -12.35
C LYS A 108 -12.40 3.17 -12.60
N TRP A 109 -11.42 3.10 -13.50
CA TRP A 109 -10.85 1.89 -14.07
C TRP A 109 -9.33 1.79 -13.83
N CYS A 110 -8.82 0.57 -13.71
CA CYS A 110 -7.40 0.29 -13.67
C CYS A 110 -6.75 0.62 -15.03
N PRO A 111 -5.62 1.35 -15.07
CA PRO A 111 -5.01 1.75 -16.34
C PRO A 111 -4.28 0.61 -17.06
N ILE A 112 -4.06 -0.53 -16.38
CA ILE A 112 -3.32 -1.69 -16.92
C ILE A 112 -4.24 -2.82 -17.37
N CYS A 113 -5.40 -3.00 -16.73
CA CYS A 113 -6.26 -4.16 -16.99
C CYS A 113 -7.73 -3.80 -17.18
N GLY A 114 -8.07 -2.51 -17.21
CA GLY A 114 -9.45 -2.08 -17.41
C GLY A 114 -10.38 -2.27 -16.22
N ARG A 115 -10.08 -3.18 -15.28
CA ARG A 115 -10.97 -3.54 -14.17
C ARG A 115 -11.40 -2.33 -13.32
N THR A 116 -12.68 -2.28 -12.95
CA THR A 116 -13.25 -1.23 -12.10
C THR A 116 -12.54 -1.17 -10.74
N ARG A 117 -12.32 0.04 -10.23
CA ARG A 117 -11.74 0.28 -8.90
C ARG A 117 -12.79 0.32 -7.81
N ARG A 118 -14.07 0.13 -8.14
CA ARG A 118 -15.15 0.10 -7.16
C ARG A 118 -14.99 -1.11 -6.24
N GLY A 119 -15.14 -0.90 -4.93
CA GLY A 119 -15.05 -1.97 -3.94
C GLY A 119 -13.64 -2.51 -3.68
N VAL A 120 -12.59 -1.80 -4.13
CA VAL A 120 -11.21 -2.18 -3.77
C VAL A 120 -10.88 -1.76 -2.36
N TRP A 121 -10.35 -2.71 -1.60
CA TRP A 121 -9.83 -2.51 -0.25
C TRP A 121 -8.32 -2.81 -0.19
N PRO A 122 -7.60 -2.30 0.83
CA PRO A 122 -6.16 -2.52 1.00
C PRO A 122 -5.84 -4.01 1.05
N PHE A 123 -4.73 -4.41 0.42
CA PHE A 123 -4.25 -5.81 0.40
C PHE A 123 -5.22 -6.83 -0.22
N GLN A 124 -6.32 -6.40 -0.85
CA GLN A 124 -7.25 -7.30 -1.55
C GLN A 124 -6.52 -8.19 -2.56
N HIS A 125 -5.53 -7.64 -3.29
CA HIS A 125 -4.66 -8.42 -4.16
C HIS A 125 -4.04 -9.63 -3.45
N SER A 126 -3.54 -9.47 -2.23
CA SER A 126 -2.84 -10.54 -1.50
C SER A 126 -3.81 -11.55 -0.91
N LEU A 127 -4.91 -11.06 -0.35
CA LEU A 127 -5.86 -11.87 0.42
C LEU A 127 -6.92 -12.55 -0.46
N LYS A 128 -7.37 -11.86 -1.51
CA LYS A 128 -8.39 -12.33 -2.45
C LYS A 128 -8.06 -11.83 -3.86
N PRO A 129 -6.97 -12.36 -4.48
CA PRO A 129 -6.63 -12.03 -5.86
C PRO A 129 -7.79 -12.41 -6.77
N GLU A 130 -8.08 -11.54 -7.74
CA GLU A 130 -9.02 -11.86 -8.82
C GLU A 130 -8.25 -12.50 -9.96
N SER A 131 -8.74 -13.62 -10.50
CA SER A 131 -8.12 -14.29 -11.63
C SER A 131 -8.08 -13.38 -12.86
N TRP A 132 -7.04 -13.57 -13.66
CA TRP A 132 -6.96 -12.98 -14.98
C TRP A 132 -7.74 -13.87 -15.94
N ASP A 133 -8.82 -13.35 -16.50
CA ASP A 133 -9.71 -13.98 -17.47
C ASP A 133 -9.17 -13.96 -18.91
N GLY A 134 -7.97 -13.41 -19.13
CA GLY A 134 -7.31 -13.39 -20.45
C GLY A 134 -7.83 -12.29 -21.37
N GLN A 135 -9.07 -11.86 -21.16
CA GLN A 135 -9.69 -10.78 -21.90
C GLN A 135 -9.39 -9.44 -21.23
N TYR A 136 -8.87 -8.50 -22.02
CA TYR A 136 -9.09 -7.09 -21.71
C TYR A 136 -10.61 -6.91 -21.86
N HIS A 137 -11.36 -6.89 -20.76
CA HIS A 137 -12.78 -6.57 -20.89
C HIS A 137 -12.87 -5.17 -21.47
N ASP A 138 -13.54 -5.07 -22.61
CA ASP A 138 -13.50 -3.96 -23.59
C ASP A 138 -14.07 -2.62 -23.09
N ASP A 139 -14.19 -2.44 -21.78
CA ASP A 139 -14.12 -1.12 -21.12
C ASP A 139 -12.65 -0.74 -20.76
N GLY A 140 -11.71 -1.57 -21.21
CA GLY A 140 -10.31 -1.61 -20.89
C GLY A 140 -9.53 -0.42 -21.44
N GLY A 141 -9.44 0.59 -20.58
CA GLY A 141 -8.80 1.87 -20.81
C GLY A 141 -9.41 2.93 -19.89
N GLY A 142 -10.67 2.74 -19.49
CA GLY A 142 -11.58 3.87 -19.29
C GLY A 142 -11.78 4.60 -20.63
N PRO A 143 -12.93 5.28 -20.83
CA PRO A 143 -13.12 6.10 -22.03
C PRO A 143 -11.87 6.97 -22.21
N ASP A 144 -11.20 6.79 -23.34
CA ASP A 144 -10.12 7.67 -23.76
C ASP A 144 -10.82 8.79 -24.50
N ASP A 145 -10.85 9.97 -23.89
CA ASP A 145 -10.95 11.22 -24.62
C ASP A 145 -9.73 11.24 -25.54
N GLY A 146 -9.90 10.74 -26.76
CA GLY A 146 -8.88 10.24 -27.70
C GLY A 146 -7.72 11.17 -28.06
N ASP A 147 -7.70 12.39 -27.54
CA ASP A 147 -6.67 13.41 -27.73
C ASP A 147 -6.12 13.99 -26.42
N SER A 148 -6.32 13.30 -25.29
CA SER A 148 -5.78 13.78 -24.01
C SER A 148 -4.31 13.36 -23.84
N VAL A 149 -3.46 14.26 -23.35
CA VAL A 149 -2.10 13.98 -22.84
C VAL A 149 -2.08 12.77 -21.89
N ARG A 150 -3.22 12.49 -21.27
CA ARG A 150 -3.49 11.40 -20.34
C ARG A 150 -3.65 10.03 -21.02
N GLY A 151 -4.11 9.96 -22.26
CA GLY A 151 -4.13 8.76 -23.10
C GLY A 151 -2.70 8.37 -23.48
N TRP A 152 -1.89 9.34 -23.90
CA TRP A 152 -0.47 9.14 -24.20
C TRP A 152 0.34 8.62 -23.00
N GLN A 153 0.13 9.20 -21.81
CA GLN A 153 0.78 8.70 -20.59
C GLN A 153 0.38 7.26 -20.24
N ARG A 154 -0.91 6.91 -20.45
CA ARG A 154 -1.41 5.54 -20.23
C ARG A 154 -0.71 4.55 -21.16
N ASP A 155 -0.66 4.84 -22.46
CA ASP A 155 0.01 4.00 -23.45
C ASP A 155 1.50 3.82 -23.13
N ARG A 156 2.18 4.90 -22.73
CA ARG A 156 3.59 4.83 -22.30
C ARG A 156 3.80 3.93 -21.08
N ILE A 157 2.90 3.96 -20.09
CA ILE A 157 2.95 3.09 -18.91
C ILE A 157 2.70 1.63 -19.30
N TYR A 158 1.70 1.38 -20.17
CA TYR A 158 1.36 0.04 -20.63
C TYR A 158 2.51 -0.60 -21.42
N LYS A 159 3.11 0.12 -22.38
CA LYS A 159 4.29 -0.33 -23.13
C LYS A 159 5.47 -0.68 -22.22
N ARG A 160 5.71 0.12 -21.17
CA ARG A 160 6.75 -0.18 -20.16
C ARG A 160 6.43 -1.42 -19.34
N TYR A 161 5.16 -1.64 -19.01
CA TYR A 161 4.72 -2.83 -18.29
C TYR A 161 4.93 -4.11 -19.11
N LEU A 162 4.53 -4.12 -20.38
CA LEU A 162 4.76 -5.24 -21.30
C LEU A 162 6.24 -5.58 -21.42
N LYS A 163 7.09 -4.58 -21.67
CA LYS A 163 8.55 -4.72 -21.74
C LYS A 163 9.15 -5.39 -20.49
N ARG A 164 8.62 -5.10 -19.29
CA ARG A 164 9.08 -5.73 -18.03
C ARG A 164 8.60 -7.16 -17.83
N ARG A 165 7.55 -7.58 -18.52
CA ARG A 165 6.96 -8.93 -18.43
C ARG A 165 7.40 -9.86 -19.57
N GLY A 166 8.29 -9.42 -20.47
CA GLY A 166 8.79 -10.23 -21.56
C GLY A 166 7.72 -10.61 -22.59
N ARG A 167 6.70 -9.77 -22.76
CA ARG A 167 5.72 -9.85 -23.85
C ARG A 167 5.80 -8.61 -24.72
#